data_AF-A0A1H8N7X1-F1
#
_entry.id   AF-A0A1H8N7X1-F1
#
_cell.length_a   1.000
_cell.length_b   1.000
_cell.length_c   1.000
_cell.angle_alpha   90.00
_cell.angle_beta   90.00
_cell.angle_gamma   90.00
#
_symmetry.space_group_name_H-M   'P 1'
#
loop_
_entity.id
_entity.type
_entity.pdbx_description
1 polymer ?
#
loop_
_entity_poly.entity_id
_entity_poly.type
_entity_poly.pdbx_seq_one_letter_code
_entity_poly.pdbx_strand_id
1 'polypeptide(L)' 'MSLVPPAAPTRFDLILFVVGATLLTGGLAGVLSTIPLYAASAVSSLVASVALFDGMVRNPPTE' A
#
# COMPACT_ATOMS: atom_id res chain seq x y z
N MET A 1 21.28 2.67 23.30
CA MET A 1 19.89 2.45 23.74
C MET A 1 19.01 2.96 22.60
N SER A 2 18.24 2.08 21.95
CA SER A 2 17.38 2.48 20.82
C SER A 2 16.30 3.43 21.34
N LEU A 3 16.09 4.56 20.67
CA LEU A 3 15.08 5.57 21.00
C LEU A 3 13.68 5.20 20.47
N VAL A 4 13.55 4.04 19.81
CA VAL A 4 12.31 3.61 19.16
C VAL A 4 11.41 2.90 20.19
N PRO A 5 10.17 3.38 20.40
CA PRO A 5 9.20 2.70 21.25
C PRO A 5 8.95 1.25 20.81
N PRO A 6 8.77 0.29 21.72
CA PRO A 6 8.53 -1.12 21.36
C PRO A 6 7.30 -1.38 20.48
N ALA A 7 6.36 -0.43 20.45
CA ALA A 7 5.14 -0.47 19.63
C ALA A 7 5.18 0.51 18.44
N ALA A 8 6.35 1.04 18.10
CA ALA A 8 6.47 1.89 16.94
C ALA A 8 6.17 1.07 15.66
N PRO A 9 5.42 1.63 14.70
CA PRO A 9 5.21 0.98 13.41
C PRO A 9 6.54 0.67 12.72
N THR A 10 6.70 -0.56 12.25
CA THR A 10 7.84 -0.96 11.42
C THR A 10 7.67 -0.41 10.01
N ARG A 11 8.73 -0.33 9.19
CA ARG A 11 8.54 0.01 7.76
C ARG A 11 7.60 -0.96 7.07
N PHE A 12 7.62 -2.23 7.44
CA PHE A 12 6.76 -3.23 6.82
C PHE A 12 5.28 -2.91 7.07
N ASP A 13 4.93 -2.48 8.28
CA ASP A 13 3.57 -2.04 8.63
C ASP A 13 3.12 -0.85 7.77
N LEU A 14 4.03 0.09 7.52
CA LEU A 14 3.76 1.25 6.68
C LEU A 14 3.56 0.86 5.21
N ILE A 15 4.38 -0.04 4.66
CA ILE A 15 4.24 -0.53 3.29
C ILE A 15 2.89 -1.26 3.14
N LEU A 16 2.56 -2.14 4.09
CA LEU A 16 1.30 -2.87 4.10
C LEU A 16 0.10 -1.91 4.19
N PHE A 17 0.19 -0.87 5.01
CA PHE A 17 -0.84 0.16 5.10
C PHE A 17 -1.06 0.88 3.76
N VAL A 18 0.01 1.28 3.06
CA VAL A 18 -0.09 1.97 1.76
C VAL A 18 -0.72 1.05 0.70
N VAL A 19 -0.32 -0.22 0.66
CA VAL A 19 -0.92 -1.24 -0.22
C VAL A 19 -2.40 -1.41 0.06
N GLY A 20 -2.78 -1.60 1.33
CA GLY A 20 -4.18 -1.73 1.74
C GLY A 20 -5.01 -0.49 1.39
N ALA A 21 -4.49 0.70 1.68
CA ALA A 21 -5.18 1.97 1.41
C ALA A 21 -5.41 2.20 -0.10
N THR A 22 -4.42 1.87 -0.94
CA THR A 22 -4.54 2.04 -2.40
C THR A 22 -5.56 1.07 -3.01
N LEU A 23 -5.53 -0.20 -2.60
CA LEU A 23 -6.53 -1.18 -3.04
C LEU A 23 -7.94 -0.83 -2.56
N LEU A 24 -8.09 -0.45 -1.30
CA LEU A 24 -9.37 -0.05 -0.73
C LEU A 24 -9.94 1.19 -1.45
N THR A 25 -9.09 2.18 -1.73
CA THR A 25 -9.50 3.38 -2.47
C THR A 25 -9.94 3.03 -3.90
N GLY A 26 -9.22 2.14 -4.58
CA GLY A 26 -9.61 1.63 -5.91
C GLY A 26 -10.94 0.88 -5.90
N GLY A 27 -11.13 0.00 -4.90
CA GLY A 27 -12.38 -0.72 -4.70
C GLY A 27 -13.55 0.23 -4.43
N LEU A 28 -13.38 1.18 -3.51
CA LEU A 28 -14.39 2.20 -3.22
C LEU A 28 -14.68 3.08 -4.44
N ALA A 29 -13.66 3.47 -5.20
CA ALA A 29 -13.85 4.22 -6.44
C ALA A 29 -14.66 3.42 -7.46
N GLY A 30 -14.38 2.11 -7.63
CA GLY A 30 -15.15 1.25 -8.52
C GLY A 30 -16.60 1.01 -8.04
N VAL A 31 -16.84 0.96 -6.73
CA VAL A 31 -18.19 0.77 -6.16
C VAL A 31 -19.02 2.06 -6.20
N LEU A 32 -18.40 3.20 -5.92
CA LEU A 32 -19.09 4.49 -5.77
C LEU A 32 -19.15 5.31 -7.06
N SER A 33 -18.54 4.83 -8.15
CA SER A 33 -18.55 5.51 -9.45
C SER A 33 -19.15 4.62 -10.55
N THR A 34 -19.19 5.14 -11.77
CA THR A 34 -19.58 4.39 -12.98
C THR A 34 -18.42 3.57 -13.57
N ILE A 35 -17.23 3.62 -12.96
CA ILE A 35 -16.05 2.88 -13.43
C ILE A 35 -16.25 1.39 -13.13
N PRO A 36 -16.07 0.49 -14.11
CA PRO A 36 -16.14 -0.94 -13.86
C PRO A 36 -15.14 -1.37 -12.79
N LEU A 37 -15.61 -2.18 -11.83
CA LEU A 37 -14.81 -2.68 -10.71
C LEU A 37 -13.51 -3.34 -11.14
N TYR A 38 -13.50 -4.08 -12.26
CA TYR A 38 -12.29 -4.72 -12.77
C TYR A 38 -11.24 -3.68 -13.22
N ALA A 39 -11.67 -2.57 -13.82
CA ALA A 39 -10.78 -1.52 -14.30
C ALA A 39 -10.21 -0.72 -13.12
N ALA A 40 -11.08 -0.34 -12.17
CA ALA A 40 -10.66 0.33 -10.94
C ALA A 40 -9.68 -0.54 -10.13
N SER A 41 -9.99 -1.83 -9.97
CA SER A 41 -9.14 -2.80 -9.26
C SER A 41 -7.80 -3.02 -9.97
N ALA A 42 -7.79 -3.06 -11.31
CA ALA A 42 -6.56 -3.21 -12.08
C ALA A 42 -5.61 -2.02 -11.87
N VAL A 43 -6.14 -0.79 -11.94
CA VAL A 43 -5.35 0.43 -11.72
C VAL A 43 -4.82 0.48 -10.28
N SER A 44 -5.66 0.24 -9.27
CA SER A 44 -5.20 0.25 -7.88
C SER A 44 -4.21 -0.86 -7.58
N SER A 45 -4.35 -2.03 -8.21
CA SER A 45 -3.37 -3.12 -8.09
C SER A 45 -2.02 -2.71 -8.66
N LEU A 46 -2.02 -2.02 -9.80
CA LEU A 46 -0.79 -1.51 -10.40
C LEU A 46 -0.07 -0.52 -9.46
N VAL A 47 -0.84 0.41 -8.87
CA VAL A 47 -0.31 1.39 -7.90
C VAL A 47 0.23 0.70 -6.65
N ALA A 48 -0.50 -0.27 -6.11
CA ALA A 48 -0.06 -1.06 -4.96
C ALA A 48 1.23 -1.86 -5.26
N SER A 49 1.36 -2.42 -6.47
CA SER A 49 2.60 -3.09 -6.90
C SER A 49 3.79 -2.13 -6.98
N VAL A 50 3.60 -0.89 -7.43
CA VAL A 50 4.65 0.13 -7.43
C VAL A 50 5.09 0.47 -6.00
N ALA A 51 4.14 0.62 -5.07
CA ALA A 51 4.45 0.87 -3.66
C ALA A 51 5.22 -0.29 -3.02
N LEU A 52 4.83 -1.53 -3.32
CA LEU A 52 5.58 -2.72 -2.89
C LEU A 52 6.99 -2.76 -3.47
N PHE A 53 7.13 -2.49 -4.77
CA PHE A 53 8.43 -2.51 -5.43
C PHE A 53 9.36 -1.43 -4.84
N ASP A 54 8.85 -0.23 -4.63
CA ASP A 54 9.63 0.85 -4.02
C ASP A 54 10.04 0.50 -2.58
N GLY A 55 9.11 -0.02 -1.76
CA GLY A 55 9.35 -0.35 -0.35
C GLY A 55 10.18 -1.62 -0.11
N MET A 56 10.16 -2.59 -1.02
CA MET A 56 10.83 -3.88 -0.83
C MET A 56 12.09 -4.05 -1.69
N VAL A 57 12.15 -3.43 -2.87
CA VAL A 57 13.25 -3.62 -3.82
C VAL A 57 14.14 -2.39 -3.88
N ARG A 58 13.56 -1.20 -4.05
CA ARG A 58 14.36 0.04 -4.18
C ARG A 58 14.87 0.54 -2.84
N ASN A 59 14.01 0.51 -1.83
CA ASN A 59 14.30 0.99 -0.47
C ASN A 59 13.94 -0.10 0.54
N PRO A 60 14.62 -1.26 0.55
CA PRO A 60 14.30 -2.36 1.44
C PRO A 60 14.36 -1.93 2.92
N PRO A 61 13.57 -2.56 3.81
CA PRO A 61 13.69 -2.36 5.26
C PRO A 61 15.11 -2.75 5.72
N THR A 62 15.75 -1.86 6.47
CA THR A 62 17.12 -2.06 7.02
C THR A 62 17.13 -2.21 8.54
N GLU A 63 15.94 -2.31 9.13
CA GLU A 63 15.71 -2.44 10.57
C GLU A 63 15.85 -3.88 11.07
#